data_AF-Q8WMY4-F1
#
_entry.id   AF-Q8WMY4-F1
#
_cell.length_a   1.000
_cell.length_b   1.000
_cell.length_c   1.000
_cell.angle_alpha   90.00
_cell.angle_beta   90.00
_cell.angle_gamma   90.00
#
_symmetry.space_group_name_H-M   'P 1'
#
loop_
_entity.id
_entity.type
_entity.pdbx_description
1 polymer ?
#
loop_
_entity_poly.entity_id
_entity_poly.type
_entity_poly.pdbx_seq_one_letter_code
_entity_poly.pdbx_strand_id
1 'polypeptide(L)'
;NWEPCDRAWSEHRRHFPNCFFVLGRNINMQSESSVVSSDRNFPNSTNAPINPAMADYEARIITFGTWMYSVNKEQLARAGFYALGEGDKVQCFHCGGGLNDWKPVKTLG
;
A
#
# COMPACT_ATOMS: atom_id res chain seq x y z
N ASN A 1 12.55 -1.41 12.00
CA ASN A 1 11.88 -0.85 13.17
C ASN A 1 11.17 0.41 12.76
N TRP A 2 9.85 0.45 12.95
CA TRP A 2 9.02 1.63 12.78
C TRP A 2 9.07 2.52 14.01
N GLU A 3 9.27 3.83 13.82
CA GLU A 3 9.18 4.86 14.85
C GLU A 3 7.84 5.61 14.75
N PRO A 4 7.26 6.12 15.86
CA PRO A 4 5.97 6.83 15.85
C PRO A 4 5.90 8.07 14.92
N CYS A 5 7.05 8.56 14.44
CA CYS A 5 7.16 9.67 13.49
C CYS A 5 7.36 9.20 12.04
N ASP A 6 7.56 7.91 11.81
CA ASP A 6 7.73 7.37 10.46
C ASP A 6 6.45 7.55 9.66
N ARG A 7 6.61 8.01 8.43
CA ARG A 7 5.47 8.20 7.52
C ARG A 7 5.27 6.89 6.77
N ALA A 8 4.05 6.34 6.80
CA ALA A 8 3.70 5.10 6.11
C ALA A 8 4.10 5.10 4.63
N TRP A 9 4.00 6.27 4.00
CA TRP A 9 4.44 6.47 2.62
C TRP A 9 5.95 6.28 2.43
N SER A 10 6.77 6.80 3.35
CA SER A 10 8.22 6.68 3.30
C SER A 10 8.67 5.24 3.50
N GLU A 11 8.08 4.55 4.48
CA GLU A 11 8.38 3.13 4.71
C GLU A 11 7.91 2.26 3.55
N HIS A 12 6.73 2.54 2.98
CA HIS A 12 6.31 1.88 1.75
C HIS A 12 7.37 2.03 0.65
N ARG A 13 7.82 3.25 0.35
CA ARG A 13 8.86 3.48 -0.66
C ARG A 13 10.18 2.79 -0.33
N ARG A 14 10.55 2.72 0.94
CA ARG A 14 11.79 2.08 1.40
C ARG A 14 11.76 0.57 1.22
N HIS A 15 10.66 -0.09 1.59
CA HIS A 15 10.52 -1.57 1.50
C HIS A 15 10.10 -2.05 0.11
N PHE A 16 9.32 -1.25 -0.62
CA PHE A 16 8.82 -1.56 -1.96
C PHE A 16 9.16 -0.43 -2.95
N PRO A 17 10.44 -0.20 -3.25
CA PRO A 17 10.90 0.92 -4.07
C PRO A 17 10.40 0.88 -5.52
N ASN A 18 9.93 -0.28 -5.99
CA ASN A 18 9.39 -0.46 -7.35
C ASN A 18 7.86 -0.32 -7.42
N CYS A 19 7.19 0.05 -6.33
CA CYS A 19 5.74 0.25 -6.34
C CYS A 19 5.37 1.52 -7.11
N PHE A 20 4.66 1.38 -8.23
CA PHE A 20 4.29 2.51 -9.09
C PHE A 20 3.33 3.51 -8.42
N PHE A 21 2.60 3.09 -7.39
CA PHE A 21 1.80 3.99 -6.55
C PHE A 21 2.66 5.00 -5.79
N VAL A 22 3.68 4.54 -5.05
CA VAL A 22 4.53 5.44 -4.26
C VAL A 22 5.54 6.22 -5.09
N LEU A 23 5.88 5.72 -6.28
CA LEU A 23 6.70 6.46 -7.25
C LEU A 23 5.93 7.59 -7.95
N GLY A 24 4.62 7.75 -7.70
CA GLY A 24 3.81 8.80 -8.31
C GLY A 24 3.57 8.57 -9.81
N ARG A 25 3.72 7.33 -10.30
CA ARG A 25 3.48 6.97 -11.71
C ARG A 25 2.02 6.56 -11.97
N ASN A 26 1.07 7.01 -11.14
CA ASN A 26 -0.29 6.49 -11.20
C ASN A 26 -1.18 7.18 -12.26
N ILE A 27 -1.29 6.48 -13.40
CA ILE A 27 -2.51 6.11 -14.14
C ILE A 27 -3.53 7.25 -14.40
N ASN A 28 -3.30 8.01 -15.48
CA ASN A 28 -4.41 8.61 -16.22
C ASN A 28 -5.25 7.48 -16.79
N MET A 29 -6.42 7.26 -16.19
CA MET A 29 -7.54 6.57 -16.80
C MET A 29 -7.94 7.36 -18.06
N GLN A 30 -7.55 6.82 -19.22
CA GLN A 30 -7.82 7.28 -20.61
C GLN A 30 -6.91 8.38 -21.20
N SER A 31 -5.88 7.95 -21.95
CA SER A 31 -5.58 8.52 -23.28
C SER A 31 -4.69 7.55 -24.05
N GLU A 32 -5.15 7.13 -25.22
CA GLU A 32 -4.37 6.40 -26.21
C GLU A 32 -3.07 7.13 -26.59
N SER A 33 -1.99 6.37 -26.77
CA SER A 33 -1.16 6.32 -27.98
C SER A 33 0.27 5.85 -27.67
N SER A 34 0.59 4.68 -28.23
CA SER A 34 1.84 4.33 -28.93
C SER A 34 3.19 4.57 -28.22
N VAL A 35 3.93 3.51 -27.90
CA VAL A 35 5.06 2.98 -28.70
C VAL A 35 5.71 1.77 -27.99
N VAL A 36 6.08 0.79 -28.82
CA VAL A 36 7.01 -0.35 -28.70
C VAL A 36 8.03 -0.33 -27.52
N SER A 37 8.51 -1.44 -26.94
CA SER A 37 9.01 -2.67 -27.56
C SER A 37 9.04 -3.85 -26.58
N SER A 38 8.93 -5.04 -27.16
CA SER A 38 9.20 -6.34 -26.57
C SER A 38 10.59 -6.43 -25.93
N ASP A 39 10.65 -6.75 -24.64
CA ASP A 39 11.71 -7.61 -24.10
C ASP A 39 11.13 -8.51 -23.01
N ARG A 40 10.97 -9.78 -23.37
CA ARG A 40 10.43 -10.84 -22.51
C ARG A 40 11.54 -11.35 -21.60
N ASN A 41 11.72 -10.76 -20.41
CA ASN A 41 12.22 -11.51 -19.25
C ASN A 41 12.00 -10.89 -17.85
N PHE A 42 11.05 -9.96 -17.66
CA PHE A 42 10.69 -9.48 -16.33
C PHE A 42 9.29 -9.98 -15.94
N PRO A 43 9.10 -10.58 -14.76
CA PRO A 43 7.79 -11.05 -14.32
C PRO A 43 6.86 -9.84 -14.18
N ASN A 44 5.93 -9.72 -15.13
CA ASN A 44 4.65 -9.01 -15.05
C ASN A 44 4.63 -7.76 -14.15
N SER A 45 5.42 -6.74 -14.49
CA SER A 45 5.27 -5.40 -13.91
C SER A 45 4.24 -4.61 -14.72
N THR A 46 2.99 -5.05 -14.71
CA THR A 46 1.90 -4.24 -15.28
C THR A 46 1.71 -3.00 -14.39
N ASN A 47 1.53 -1.82 -14.99
CA ASN A 47 1.22 -0.58 -14.26
C ASN A 47 -0.13 -0.64 -13.51
N ALA A 48 -0.91 -1.71 -13.73
CA ALA A 48 -2.20 -1.91 -13.11
C ALA A 48 -2.05 -2.33 -11.62
N PRO A 49 -3.00 -1.93 -10.76
CA PRO A 49 -2.99 -2.39 -9.37
C PRO A 49 -3.29 -3.89 -9.28
N ILE A 50 -2.58 -4.58 -8.39
CA ILE A 50 -2.84 -6.00 -8.06
C ILE A 50 -4.25 -6.23 -7.52
N ASN A 51 -4.78 -5.29 -6.74
CA ASN A 51 -6.13 -5.32 -6.21
C ASN A 51 -6.88 -4.01 -6.55
N PRO A 52 -7.52 -3.93 -7.73
CA PRO A 52 -8.27 -2.75 -8.14
C PRO A 52 -9.43 -2.39 -7.20
N ALA A 53 -10.04 -3.37 -6.52
CA ALA A 53 -11.12 -3.12 -5.56
C ALA A 53 -10.67 -2.31 -4.33
N MET A 54 -9.35 -2.25 -4.09
CA MET A 54 -8.73 -1.47 -3.02
C MET A 54 -8.02 -0.21 -3.54
N ALA A 55 -8.26 0.19 -4.79
CA ALA A 55 -7.71 1.43 -5.36
C ALA A 55 -8.25 2.69 -4.67
N ASP A 56 -9.49 2.66 -4.21
CA ASP A 56 -10.11 3.76 -3.50
C ASP A 56 -9.65 3.82 -2.04
N TYR A 57 -9.33 5.03 -1.57
CA TYR A 57 -8.95 5.25 -0.17
C TYR A 57 -10.06 4.81 0.79
N GLU A 58 -11.32 5.11 0.47
CA GLU A 58 -12.47 4.76 1.30
C GLU A 58 -12.64 3.24 1.45
N ALA A 59 -12.41 2.48 0.37
CA ALA A 59 -12.42 1.02 0.45
C ALA A 59 -11.33 0.51 1.41
N ARG A 60 -10.14 1.12 1.38
CA ARG A 60 -9.02 0.73 2.27
C ARG A 60 -9.27 1.10 3.71
N ILE A 61 -9.71 2.31 4.02
CA ILE A 61 -9.82 2.77 5.42
C ILE A 61 -10.85 1.93 6.20
N ILE A 62 -11.90 1.46 5.55
CA ILE A 62 -12.94 0.61 6.15
C ILE A 62 -12.37 -0.74 6.62
N THR A 63 -11.32 -1.26 5.96
CA THR A 63 -10.68 -2.53 6.38
C THR A 63 -10.04 -2.43 7.76
N PHE A 64 -9.67 -1.23 8.22
CA PHE A 64 -9.02 -0.99 9.51
C PHE A 64 -10.02 -0.85 10.68
N GLY A 65 -11.16 -1.55 10.66
CA GLY A 65 -12.26 -1.45 11.63
C GLY A 65 -11.81 -1.24 13.09
N THR A 66 -11.66 -2.33 13.86
CA THR A 66 -11.15 -2.26 15.24
C THR A 66 -9.62 -2.32 15.26
N TRP A 67 -8.95 -1.40 14.57
CA TRP A 67 -7.48 -1.34 14.54
C TRP A 67 -6.90 -0.96 15.90
N MET A 68 -6.22 -1.90 16.56
CA MET A 68 -5.68 -1.76 17.93
C MET A 68 -4.16 -1.53 17.99
N TYR A 69 -3.55 -1.06 16.89
CA TYR A 69 -2.10 -0.84 16.81
C TYR A 69 -1.77 0.65 16.81
N SER A 70 -0.59 0.98 17.34
CA SER A 70 -0.11 2.34 17.56
C SER A 70 0.14 3.14 16.27
N VAL A 71 0.29 2.46 15.13
CA VAL A 71 0.39 3.11 13.83
C VAL A 71 -0.96 3.66 13.39
N ASN A 72 -0.96 4.89 12.88
CA ASN A 72 -2.17 5.56 12.42
C ASN A 72 -2.75 4.89 11.16
N LYS A 73 -3.97 4.37 11.25
CA LYS A 73 -4.65 3.69 10.15
C LYS A 73 -4.89 4.58 8.93
N GLU A 74 -5.16 5.88 9.14
CA GLU A 74 -5.35 6.81 8.03
C GLU A 74 -4.06 7.05 7.23
N GLN A 75 -2.89 7.01 7.89
CA GLN A 75 -1.59 7.06 7.22
C GLN A 75 -1.33 5.80 6.39
N LEU A 76 -1.65 4.62 6.94
CA LEU A 76 -1.53 3.35 6.21
C LEU A 76 -2.43 3.34 4.96
N ALA A 77 -3.71 3.72 5.11
CA ALA A 77 -4.65 3.81 4.00
C ALA A 77 -4.22 4.83 2.94
N ARG A 78 -3.70 6.01 3.33
CA ARG A 78 -3.14 6.99 2.39
C ARG A 78 -1.89 6.47 1.69
N ALA A 79 -1.06 5.66 2.36
CA ALA A 79 0.08 4.98 1.76
C ALA A 79 -0.28 3.80 0.86
N GLY A 80 -1.57 3.53 0.63
CA GLY A 80 -2.03 2.48 -0.28
C GLY A 80 -2.23 1.12 0.39
N PHE A 81 -2.12 1.04 1.72
CA PHE A 81 -2.33 -0.20 2.46
C PHE A 81 -3.78 -0.40 2.89
N TYR A 82 -4.25 -1.64 2.90
CA TYR A 82 -5.48 -2.07 3.55
C TYR A 82 -5.16 -3.23 4.51
N ALA A 83 -5.96 -3.39 5.57
CA ALA A 83 -5.81 -4.50 6.51
C ALA A 83 -6.35 -5.80 5.91
N LEU A 84 -5.66 -6.91 6.18
CA LEU A 84 -6.07 -8.25 5.71
C LEU A 84 -7.12 -8.91 6.61
N GLY A 85 -7.43 -8.31 7.76
CA GLY A 85 -8.31 -8.90 8.79
C GLY A 85 -7.63 -9.94 9.69
N GLU A 86 -6.40 -10.35 9.35
CA GLU A 86 -5.58 -11.26 10.15
C GLU A 86 -4.54 -10.49 10.98
N GLY A 87 -4.89 -10.22 12.25
CA GLY A 87 -3.99 -9.53 13.18
C GLY A 87 -3.62 -8.13 12.71
N ASP A 88 -2.33 -7.89 12.52
CA ASP A 88 -1.75 -6.58 12.21
C ASP A 88 -1.27 -6.46 10.75
N LYS A 89 -1.53 -7.47 9.93
CA LYS A 89 -1.04 -7.52 8.55
C LYS A 89 -1.79 -6.51 7.68
N VAL A 90 -1.02 -5.78 6.88
CA VAL A 90 -1.53 -4.86 5.88
C VAL A 90 -0.90 -5.14 4.52
N GLN A 91 -1.62 -4.85 3.43
CA GLN A 91 -1.13 -5.07 2.07
C GLN A 91 -1.40 -3.87 1.15
N CYS A 92 -0.45 -3.54 0.29
CA CYS A 92 -0.63 -2.51 -0.71
C CYS A 92 -1.53 -2.99 -1.85
N PHE A 93 -2.54 -2.20 -2.23
CA PHE A 93 -3.42 -2.51 -3.35
C PHE A 93 -2.71 -2.57 -4.72
N HIS A 94 -1.61 -1.83 -4.88
CA HIS A 94 -0.94 -1.67 -6.16
C HIS A 94 0.16 -2.71 -6.36
N CYS A 95 1.16 -2.73 -5.47
CA CYS A 95 2.31 -3.63 -5.58
C CYS A 95 2.17 -4.96 -4.82
N GLY A 96 1.10 -5.14 -4.04
CA GLY A 96 0.89 -6.35 -3.25
C GLY A 96 1.86 -6.51 -2.07
N GLY A 97 2.77 -5.55 -1.84
CA GLY A 97 3.72 -5.56 -0.73
C GLY A 97 3.02 -5.51 0.62
N GLY A 98 3.46 -6.37 1.55
CA GLY A 98 2.86 -6.51 2.88
C GLY A 98 3.76 -6.02 4.02
N LEU A 99 3.15 -5.38 5.03
CA LEU A 99 3.82 -4.97 6.27
C LEU A 99 3.06 -5.49 7.48
N ASN A 100 3.78 -5.72 8.58
CA ASN A 100 3.29 -6.26 9.85
C ASN A 100 4.26 -5.89 11.00
N ASP A 101 4.12 -6.54 12.14
CA ASP A 101 4.89 -6.36 13.38
C ASP A 101 4.70 -4.97 14.02
N TRP A 102 3.45 -4.48 14.00
CA TRP A 102 3.07 -3.20 14.58
C TRP A 102 2.91 -3.31 16.09
N LYS A 103 3.41 -2.31 16.82
CA LYS A 103 3.23 -2.26 18.28
C LYS A 103 1.75 -2.02 18.61
N PRO A 104 1.12 -2.82 19.49
CA PRO A 104 -0.23 -2.55 20.00
C PRO A 104 -0.32 -1.17 20.64
N VAL A 105 -1.51 -0.57 20.64
CA VAL A 105 -1.79 0.61 21.46
C VAL A 105 -1.56 0.22 22.92
N LYS A 106 -0.77 1.01 23.66
CA LYS A 106 -0.62 0.80 25.10
C LYS A 106 -1.94 1.14 25.78
N THR A 107 -2.70 0.14 26.19
CA THR A 107 -3.81 0.36 27.13
C THR A 107 -3.18 0.73 28.47
N LEU A 108 -3.39 1.96 28.93
CA LEU A 108 -3.09 2.31 30.32
C LEU A 108 -4.00 1.47 31.21
N GLY A 109 -3.41 0.50 31.91
CA GLY A 109 -4.05 -0.21 33.01
C GLY A 109 -4.10 0.67 34.26
#